data_AF-V2XXL9-F1
#
_entry.id   AF-V2XXL9-F1
#
_cell.length_a   1.000
_cell.length_b   1.000
_cell.length_c   1.000
_cell.angle_alpha   90.00
_cell.angle_beta   90.00
_cell.angle_gamma   90.00
#
_symmetry.space_group_name_H-M   'P 1'
#
loop_
_entity.id
_entity.type
_entity.pdbx_description
1 polymer ?
#
loop_
_entity_poly.entity_id
_entity_poly.type
_entity_poly.pdbx_seq_one_letter_code
_entity_poly.pdbx_strand_id
1 'polypeptide(L)'
;MTASVPAAQRHDQYYIETIVYQVENTLFRVPSRYFHEKSEAFSGASQISKASGEGSSDNDPVKLALPQDANTNDFLQLARLIYPLTVGLPPPTDLSRADWTSVLKLSTAWGFRDLRKLAIAELSKSDSPKDSEYFLERLEIGRRYSVKLWILEGLRGLSSTSTSLLPLEKLEALGLKTAMRLLYIRNSQPANTAGACRTAREDVSTTSSYRNGYYITVCSRCNCPVTEHTLRKDLMQCPPLETIFDDELSMLEME
;
A
#
# COMPACT_ATOMS: atom_id res chain seq x y z
N MET A 1 -34.11 61.16 9.00
CA MET A 1 -34.45 59.85 8.41
C MET A 1 -33.15 59.19 7.99
N THR A 2 -32.60 58.32 8.83
CA THR A 2 -31.41 57.52 8.50
C THR A 2 -31.86 56.36 7.63
N ALA A 3 -31.51 56.38 6.34
CA ALA A 3 -31.75 55.26 5.45
C ALA A 3 -30.96 54.04 5.97
N SER A 4 -31.65 52.95 6.27
CA SER A 4 -31.03 51.67 6.62
C SER A 4 -30.25 51.18 5.40
N VAL A 5 -28.93 51.10 5.53
CA VAL A 5 -28.06 50.52 4.48
C VAL A 5 -28.42 49.03 4.38
N PRO A 6 -28.81 48.51 3.20
CA PRO A 6 -29.13 47.10 3.05
C PRO A 6 -27.90 46.24 3.39
N ALA A 7 -28.12 45.20 4.20
CA ALA A 7 -27.08 44.27 4.59
C ALA A 7 -26.48 43.58 3.37
N ALA A 8 -25.15 43.51 3.28
CA ALA A 8 -24.47 42.85 2.17
C ALA A 8 -24.81 41.36 2.13
N GLN A 9 -25.22 40.87 0.96
CA GLN A 9 -25.53 39.46 0.72
C GLN A 9 -24.28 38.72 0.21
N ARG A 10 -24.01 37.55 0.80
CA ARG A 10 -22.94 36.65 0.36
C ARG A 10 -23.37 35.92 -0.92
N HIS A 11 -22.45 35.73 -1.86
CA HIS A 11 -22.74 34.98 -3.09
C HIS A 11 -22.63 33.48 -2.83
N ASP A 12 -23.67 32.71 -3.18
CA ASP A 12 -23.77 31.28 -2.83
C ASP A 12 -22.63 30.41 -3.38
N GLN A 13 -22.08 30.76 -4.55
CA GLN A 13 -21.01 29.98 -5.20
C GLN A 13 -19.61 30.54 -5.01
N TYR A 14 -19.47 31.85 -4.71
CA TYR A 14 -18.19 32.55 -4.74
C TYR A 14 -17.82 33.17 -3.39
N TYR A 15 -18.57 32.84 -2.34
CA TYR A 15 -18.23 33.15 -0.96
C TYR A 15 -17.63 31.91 -0.29
N ILE A 16 -16.32 31.70 -0.51
CA ILE A 16 -15.62 30.50 -0.02
C ILE A 16 -15.51 30.56 1.51
N GLU A 17 -16.14 29.60 2.18
CA GLU A 17 -15.92 29.38 3.61
C GLU A 17 -14.50 28.84 3.84
N THR A 18 -13.77 29.48 4.75
CA THR A 18 -12.40 29.08 5.11
C THR A 18 -12.34 28.66 6.57
N ILE A 19 -11.37 27.83 6.90
CA ILE A 19 -11.03 27.42 8.25
C ILE A 19 -9.52 27.57 8.45
N VAL A 20 -9.12 28.01 9.64
CA VAL A 20 -7.73 28.13 10.06
C VAL A 20 -7.36 26.91 10.91
N TYR A 21 -6.46 26.09 10.39
CA TYR A 21 -5.85 24.99 11.13
C TYR A 21 -4.46 25.39 11.62
N GLN A 22 -4.15 25.05 12.86
CA GLN A 22 -2.79 25.07 13.38
C GLN A 22 -2.25 23.65 13.35
N VAL A 23 -1.19 23.44 12.57
CA VAL A 23 -0.44 22.17 12.48
C VAL A 23 0.95 22.46 13.01
N GLU A 24 1.30 21.85 14.13
CA GLU A 24 2.51 22.19 14.89
C GLU A 24 2.57 23.72 15.15
N ASN A 25 3.55 24.40 14.56
CA ASN A 25 3.75 25.85 14.69
C ASN A 25 3.32 26.64 13.44
N THR A 26 2.60 26.01 12.51
CA THR A 26 2.23 26.59 11.22
C THR A 26 0.72 26.73 11.10
N LEU A 27 0.26 27.91 10.64
CA LEU A 27 -1.14 28.18 10.38
C LEU A 27 -1.47 27.96 8.90
N PHE A 28 -2.55 27.25 8.64
CA PHE A 28 -3.08 26.99 7.31
C PHE A 28 -4.51 27.51 7.22
N ARG A 29 -4.74 28.50 6.36
CA ARG A 29 -6.08 28.95 6.00
C ARG A 29 -6.52 28.27 4.71
N VAL A 30 -7.47 27.35 4.82
CA VAL A 30 -7.90 26.48 3.72
C VAL A 30 -9.42 26.51 3.54
N PRO A 31 -9.94 26.16 2.36
CA PRO A 31 -11.38 25.99 2.17
C PRO A 31 -11.94 24.91 3.11
N SER A 32 -12.98 25.24 3.89
CA SER A 32 -13.52 24.35 4.92
C SER A 32 -14.38 23.22 4.34
N ARG A 33 -15.07 23.51 3.25
CA ARG A 33 -16.08 22.64 2.64
C ARG A 33 -15.59 21.21 2.40
N TYR A 34 -14.42 21.06 1.78
CA TYR A 34 -13.88 19.75 1.44
C TYR A 34 -13.56 18.91 2.68
N PHE A 35 -13.03 19.52 3.74
CA PHE A 35 -12.76 18.81 5.00
C PHE A 35 -14.06 18.23 5.57
N HIS A 36 -15.12 19.03 5.64
CA HIS A 36 -16.38 18.60 6.25
C HIS A 36 -17.19 17.62 5.39
N GLU A 37 -17.15 17.77 4.06
CA GLU A 37 -17.91 16.91 3.14
C GLU A 37 -17.20 15.59 2.80
N LYS A 38 -15.86 15.57 2.81
CA LYS A 38 -15.06 14.44 2.29
C LYS A 38 -14.32 13.65 3.35
N SER A 39 -14.27 14.13 4.60
CA SER A 39 -13.66 13.39 5.71
C SER A 39 -14.64 13.16 6.85
N GLU A 40 -14.71 11.90 7.28
CA GLU A 40 -15.48 11.49 8.45
C GLU A 40 -14.93 12.14 9.72
N ALA A 41 -13.61 12.24 9.86
CA ALA A 41 -12.95 12.85 11.01
C ALA A 41 -13.29 14.34 11.19
N PHE A 42 -13.53 15.06 10.08
CA PHE A 42 -13.81 16.50 10.09
C PHE A 42 -15.31 16.83 9.97
N SER A 43 -16.18 15.84 9.76
CA SER A 43 -17.62 16.03 9.54
C SER A 43 -18.33 16.73 10.72
N GLY A 44 -18.03 16.33 11.96
CA GLY A 44 -18.57 16.95 13.18
C GLY A 44 -17.89 18.27 13.57
N ALA A 45 -16.66 18.51 13.09
CA ALA A 45 -15.87 19.68 13.46
C ALA A 45 -16.49 20.99 12.98
N SER A 46 -17.26 20.98 11.88
CA SER A 46 -17.93 22.17 11.35
C SER A 46 -18.98 22.76 12.30
N GLN A 47 -19.68 21.90 13.02
CA GLN A 47 -20.74 22.33 13.95
C GLN A 47 -20.12 22.90 15.23
N ILE A 48 -19.01 22.29 15.68
CA ILE A 48 -18.27 22.73 16.86
C ILE A 48 -17.60 24.07 16.58
N SER A 49 -16.90 24.22 15.45
CA SER A 49 -16.23 25.47 15.06
C SER A 49 -17.21 26.64 14.92
N LYS A 50 -18.39 26.41 14.32
CA LYS A 50 -19.45 27.42 14.22
C LYS A 50 -20.01 27.85 15.58
N ALA A 51 -19.99 26.98 16.59
CA ALA A 51 -20.48 27.27 17.92
C ALA A 51 -19.42 27.91 18.83
N SER A 52 -18.15 27.49 18.74
CA SER A 52 -17.07 27.97 19.60
C SER A 52 -16.33 29.19 19.04
N GLY A 53 -16.36 29.41 17.72
CA GLY A 53 -15.50 30.38 17.04
C GLY A 53 -14.15 29.79 16.60
N GLU A 54 -13.86 28.55 16.99
CA GLU A 54 -12.58 27.89 16.70
C GLU A 54 -12.37 27.70 15.19
N GLY A 55 -11.19 28.06 14.69
CA GLY A 55 -10.82 28.05 13.27
C GLY A 55 -11.31 29.27 12.48
N SER A 56 -11.95 30.25 13.11
CA SER A 56 -12.44 31.46 12.41
C SER A 56 -11.36 32.52 12.15
N SER A 57 -10.27 32.50 12.93
CA SER A 57 -9.18 33.48 12.84
C SER A 57 -7.84 32.89 13.27
N ASP A 58 -6.76 33.62 12.97
CA ASP A 58 -5.40 33.22 13.33
C ASP A 58 -5.16 33.21 14.86
N ASN A 59 -5.98 33.95 15.62
CA ASN A 59 -5.92 34.00 17.09
C ASN A 59 -6.64 32.82 17.76
N ASP A 60 -7.54 32.17 17.04
CA ASP A 60 -8.32 31.03 17.53
C ASP A 60 -8.35 29.93 16.45
N PRO A 61 -7.21 29.30 16.13
CA PRO A 61 -7.14 28.26 15.11
C PRO A 61 -7.59 26.89 15.67
N VAL A 62 -8.08 26.01 14.81
CA VAL A 62 -8.30 24.60 15.17
C VAL A 62 -6.94 23.90 15.25
N LYS A 63 -6.55 23.46 16.44
CA LYS A 63 -5.29 22.74 16.63
C LYS A 63 -5.43 21.30 16.15
N LEU A 64 -4.73 20.96 15.07
CA LEU A 64 -4.72 19.62 14.51
C LEU A 64 -3.57 18.80 15.09
N ALA A 65 -3.93 17.72 15.79
CA ALA A 65 -2.99 16.68 16.13
C ALA A 65 -2.71 15.81 14.91
N LEU A 66 -1.45 15.73 14.51
CA LEU A 66 -1.01 14.85 13.44
C LEU A 66 -0.83 13.41 13.97
N PRO A 67 -1.01 12.39 13.12
CA PRO A 67 -0.52 11.03 13.38
C PRO A 67 0.96 11.03 13.75
N GLN A 68 1.41 10.03 14.54
CA GLN A 68 2.77 9.99 15.10
C GLN A 68 3.89 10.06 14.04
N ASP A 69 3.64 9.55 12.83
CA ASP A 69 4.57 9.53 11.71
C ASP A 69 4.32 10.65 10.68
N ALA A 70 3.42 11.59 10.98
CA ALA A 70 3.10 12.73 10.13
C ALA A 70 3.72 14.04 10.67
N ASN A 71 4.01 14.96 9.76
CA ASN A 71 4.55 16.29 10.05
C ASN A 71 3.82 17.40 9.26
N THR A 72 4.19 18.65 9.50
CA THR A 72 3.62 19.82 8.80
C THR A 72 3.71 19.72 7.26
N ASN A 73 4.79 19.16 6.70
CA ASN A 73 4.91 18.99 5.26
C ASN A 73 3.88 17.98 4.73
N ASP A 74 3.55 16.94 5.49
CA ASP A 74 2.50 16.01 5.07
C ASP A 74 1.15 16.74 4.88
N PHE A 75 0.83 17.64 5.81
CA PHE A 75 -0.39 18.45 5.73
C PHE A 75 -0.37 19.41 4.54
N LEU A 76 0.79 20.02 4.26
CA LEU A 76 0.97 20.87 3.09
C LEU A 76 0.62 20.13 1.80
N GLN A 77 1.11 18.90 1.61
CA GLN A 77 0.82 18.13 0.40
C GLN A 77 -0.67 17.76 0.29
N LEU A 78 -1.33 17.44 1.40
CA LEU A 78 -2.78 17.24 1.42
C LEU A 78 -3.53 18.53 1.03
N ALA A 79 -3.16 19.68 1.61
CA ALA A 79 -3.78 20.96 1.33
C ALA A 79 -3.60 21.40 -0.14
N ARG A 80 -2.46 21.08 -0.76
CA ARG A 80 -2.21 21.30 -2.20
C ARG A 80 -3.19 20.55 -3.11
N LEU A 81 -3.78 19.44 -2.66
CA LEU A 81 -4.85 18.76 -3.37
C LEU A 81 -6.23 19.33 -3.04
N ILE A 82 -6.50 19.57 -1.75
CA ILE A 82 -7.81 20.03 -1.30
C ILE A 82 -8.20 21.37 -1.93
N TYR A 83 -7.26 22.32 -2.02
CA TYR A 83 -7.54 23.64 -2.56
C TYR A 83 -8.10 23.61 -4.01
N PRO A 84 -7.39 23.07 -5.02
CA PRO A 84 -7.90 23.02 -6.39
C PRO A 84 -9.19 22.20 -6.49
N LEU A 85 -9.29 21.07 -5.78
CA LEU A 85 -10.48 20.22 -5.83
C LEU A 85 -11.72 20.93 -5.24
N THR A 86 -11.55 21.80 -4.25
CA THR A 86 -12.66 22.57 -3.66
C THR A 86 -13.27 23.55 -4.68
N VAL A 87 -12.46 24.08 -5.59
CA VAL A 87 -12.90 25.03 -6.62
C VAL A 87 -13.13 24.37 -7.98
N GLY A 88 -13.15 23.04 -8.05
CA GLY A 88 -13.43 22.27 -9.28
C GLY A 88 -12.28 22.24 -10.28
N LEU A 89 -11.05 22.52 -9.86
CA LEU A 89 -9.85 22.42 -10.67
C LEU A 89 -9.24 21.00 -10.59
N PRO A 90 -8.50 20.56 -11.62
CA PRO A 90 -7.79 19.29 -11.57
C PRO A 90 -6.70 19.29 -10.46
N PRO A 91 -6.33 18.11 -9.95
CA PRO A 91 -5.23 18.00 -9.00
C PRO A 91 -3.90 18.42 -9.66
N PRO A 92 -2.92 18.92 -8.89
CA PRO A 92 -1.61 19.27 -9.40
C PRO A 92 -0.90 18.03 -9.95
N THR A 93 -0.14 18.22 -11.03
CA THR A 93 0.56 17.14 -11.74
C THR A 93 2.02 17.01 -11.35
N ASP A 94 2.52 17.88 -10.47
CA ASP A 94 3.92 18.03 -10.09
C ASP A 94 4.27 17.37 -8.73
N LEU A 95 3.37 16.55 -8.18
CA LEU A 95 3.62 15.83 -6.92
C LEU A 95 4.60 14.67 -7.14
N SER A 96 5.64 14.62 -6.32
CA SER A 96 6.59 13.51 -6.28
C SER A 96 5.99 12.28 -5.59
N ARG A 97 6.68 11.14 -5.66
CA ARG A 97 6.30 9.93 -4.90
C ARG A 97 6.19 10.21 -3.40
N ALA A 98 7.12 10.98 -2.82
CA ALA A 98 7.10 11.34 -1.41
C ALA A 98 5.89 12.21 -1.05
N ASP A 99 5.49 13.11 -1.95
CA ASP A 99 4.31 13.95 -1.76
C ASP A 99 3.03 13.09 -1.80
N TRP A 100 2.93 12.14 -2.73
CA TRP A 100 1.80 11.21 -2.75
C TRP A 100 1.76 10.28 -1.53
N THR A 101 2.90 9.86 -1.00
CA THR A 101 2.96 9.12 0.27
C THR A 101 2.43 9.96 1.42
N SER A 102 2.75 11.26 1.44
CA SER A 102 2.23 12.21 2.43
C SER A 102 0.70 12.32 2.37
N VAL A 103 0.16 12.44 1.16
CA VAL A 103 -1.28 12.45 0.91
C VAL A 103 -1.92 11.14 1.36
N LEU A 104 -1.34 9.99 1.01
CA LEU A 104 -1.86 8.68 1.42
C LEU A 104 -1.92 8.56 2.95
N LYS A 105 -0.87 8.98 3.65
CA LYS A 105 -0.78 8.93 5.11
C LYS A 105 -1.95 9.67 5.77
N LEU A 106 -2.14 10.94 5.44
CA LEU A 106 -3.18 11.76 6.06
C LEU A 106 -4.59 11.42 5.57
N SER A 107 -4.75 11.10 4.28
CA SER A 107 -6.05 10.69 3.75
C SER A 107 -6.56 9.39 4.38
N THR A 108 -5.65 8.47 4.72
CA THR A 108 -5.97 7.25 5.48
C THR A 108 -6.34 7.59 6.92
N ALA A 109 -5.50 8.36 7.61
CA ALA A 109 -5.73 8.69 9.02
C ALA A 109 -7.01 9.49 9.26
N TRP A 110 -7.39 10.34 8.31
CA TRP A 110 -8.55 11.23 8.44
C TRP A 110 -9.75 10.80 7.58
N GLY A 111 -9.69 9.66 6.89
CA GLY A 111 -10.83 9.11 6.15
C GLY A 111 -11.22 9.91 4.91
N PHE A 112 -10.27 10.55 4.22
CA PHE A 112 -10.50 11.16 2.90
C PHE A 112 -10.45 10.08 1.81
N ARG A 113 -11.55 9.36 1.61
CA ARG A 113 -11.61 8.18 0.73
C ARG A 113 -11.23 8.48 -0.72
N ASP A 114 -11.61 9.64 -1.24
CA ASP A 114 -11.29 10.06 -2.61
C ASP A 114 -9.81 10.40 -2.79
N LEU A 115 -9.22 11.18 -1.87
CA LEU A 115 -7.79 11.49 -1.88
C LEU A 115 -6.94 10.23 -1.67
N ARG A 116 -7.40 9.32 -0.82
CA ARG A 116 -6.75 8.03 -0.59
C ARG A 116 -6.69 7.19 -1.87
N LYS A 117 -7.82 7.04 -2.57
CA LYS A 117 -7.86 6.34 -3.86
C LYS A 117 -6.97 7.00 -4.90
N LEU A 118 -6.96 8.33 -4.97
CA LEU A 118 -6.09 9.07 -5.87
C LEU A 118 -4.61 8.80 -5.57
N ALA A 119 -4.20 8.89 -4.30
CA ALA A 119 -2.83 8.63 -3.89
C ALA A 119 -2.39 7.18 -4.17
N ILE A 120 -3.26 6.19 -3.92
CA ILE A 120 -2.99 4.78 -4.25
C ILE A 120 -2.79 4.62 -5.76
N ALA A 121 -3.65 5.23 -6.59
CA ALA A 121 -3.54 5.16 -8.03
C ALA A 121 -2.21 5.74 -8.54
N GLU A 122 -1.81 6.91 -8.05
CA GLU A 122 -0.54 7.55 -8.45
C GLU A 122 0.69 6.78 -7.97
N LEU A 123 0.70 6.32 -6.71
CA LEU A 123 1.79 5.51 -6.16
C LEU A 123 1.90 4.13 -6.82
N SER A 124 0.83 3.64 -7.45
CA SER A 124 0.83 2.36 -8.17
C SER A 124 1.47 2.44 -9.55
N LYS A 125 1.64 3.63 -10.14
CA LYS A 125 2.25 3.85 -11.48
C LYS A 125 3.79 3.70 -11.49
N SER A 126 4.37 2.96 -10.54
CA SER A 126 5.81 2.89 -10.36
C SER A 126 6.54 2.27 -11.55
N ASP A 127 7.50 3.00 -12.11
CA ASP A 127 8.48 2.50 -13.10
C ASP A 127 9.72 1.85 -12.46
N SER A 128 9.78 1.77 -11.12
CA SER A 128 10.89 1.15 -10.41
C SER A 128 11.08 -0.32 -10.83
N PRO A 129 12.34 -0.82 -10.92
CA PRO A 129 12.60 -2.23 -11.15
C PRO A 129 11.86 -3.10 -10.14
N LYS A 130 11.17 -4.14 -10.63
CA LYS A 130 10.42 -5.07 -9.78
C LYS A 130 11.34 -6.13 -9.18
N ASP A 131 12.28 -5.68 -8.35
CA ASP A 131 13.20 -6.52 -7.59
C ASP A 131 12.68 -6.79 -6.17
N SER A 132 13.48 -7.49 -5.36
CA SER A 132 13.11 -7.81 -3.97
C SER A 132 12.86 -6.57 -3.11
N GLU A 133 13.59 -5.47 -3.32
CA GLU A 133 13.41 -4.25 -2.52
C GLU A 133 12.07 -3.58 -2.87
N TYR A 134 11.71 -3.54 -4.15
CA TYR A 134 10.38 -3.07 -4.57
C TYR A 134 9.24 -3.85 -3.89
N PHE A 135 9.33 -5.19 -3.85
CA PHE A 135 8.28 -6.01 -3.26
C PHE A 135 8.23 -5.92 -1.72
N LEU A 136 9.39 -5.75 -1.08
CA LEU A 136 9.47 -5.46 0.36
C LEU A 136 8.82 -4.11 0.68
N GLU A 137 9.14 -3.07 -0.08
CA GLU A 137 8.54 -1.74 0.06
C GLU A 137 7.01 -1.83 -0.11
N ARG A 138 6.53 -2.48 -1.19
CA ARG A 138 5.09 -2.68 -1.44
C ARG A 138 4.37 -3.38 -0.29
N LEU A 139 4.99 -4.41 0.27
CA LEU A 139 4.43 -5.14 1.40
C LEU A 139 4.38 -4.25 2.66
N GLU A 140 5.43 -3.49 2.93
CA GLU A 140 5.50 -2.56 4.06
C GLU A 140 4.43 -1.46 3.96
N ILE A 141 4.39 -0.72 2.85
CA ILE A 141 3.44 0.37 2.67
C ILE A 141 2.00 -0.15 2.54
N GLY A 142 1.82 -1.33 1.95
CA GLY A 142 0.55 -2.02 1.85
C GLY A 142 -0.02 -2.35 3.23
N ARG A 143 0.82 -2.86 4.14
CA ARG A 143 0.42 -3.12 5.53
C ARG A 143 0.16 -1.83 6.30
N ARG A 144 1.07 -0.85 6.21
CA ARG A 144 0.96 0.42 6.94
C ARG A 144 -0.32 1.16 6.62
N TYR A 145 -0.71 1.19 5.34
CA TYR A 145 -1.89 1.92 4.88
C TYR A 145 -3.04 0.99 4.50
N SER A 146 -3.03 -0.28 4.90
CA SER A 146 -4.11 -1.23 4.62
C SER A 146 -4.51 -1.32 3.13
N VAL A 147 -3.54 -1.28 2.22
CA VAL A 147 -3.75 -1.40 0.76
C VAL A 147 -3.53 -2.85 0.34
N LYS A 148 -4.63 -3.61 0.29
CA LYS A 148 -4.63 -5.05 0.00
C LYS A 148 -3.90 -5.43 -1.30
N LEU A 149 -4.07 -4.65 -2.36
CA LEU A 149 -3.43 -4.91 -3.65
C LEU A 149 -1.90 -4.84 -3.56
N TRP A 150 -1.35 -3.92 -2.77
CA TRP A 150 0.10 -3.80 -2.58
C TRP A 150 0.68 -4.92 -1.71
N ILE A 151 -0.07 -5.37 -0.71
CA ILE A 151 0.30 -6.55 0.07
C ILE A 151 0.37 -7.78 -0.84
N LEU A 152 -0.65 -8.00 -1.67
CA LEU A 152 -0.67 -9.09 -2.64
C LEU A 152 0.47 -8.98 -3.65
N GLU A 153 0.73 -7.79 -4.19
CA GLU A 153 1.85 -7.55 -5.11
C GLU A 153 3.19 -7.88 -4.44
N GLY A 154 3.41 -7.40 -3.22
CA GLY A 154 4.59 -7.67 -2.43
C GLY A 154 4.78 -9.17 -2.15
N LEU A 155 3.77 -9.84 -1.59
CA LEU A 155 3.83 -11.27 -1.28
C LEU A 155 4.04 -12.13 -2.54
N ARG A 156 3.34 -11.80 -3.64
CA ARG A 156 3.48 -12.53 -4.92
C ARG A 156 4.87 -12.33 -5.51
N GLY A 157 5.38 -11.10 -5.47
CA GLY A 157 6.75 -10.82 -5.88
C GLY A 157 7.77 -11.58 -5.04
N LEU A 158 7.73 -11.46 -3.72
CA LEU A 158 8.70 -12.13 -2.85
C LEU A 158 8.66 -13.66 -2.94
N SER A 159 7.50 -14.24 -3.21
CA SER A 159 7.36 -15.69 -3.42
C SER A 159 7.83 -16.16 -4.80
N SER A 160 7.77 -15.30 -5.82
CA SER A 160 8.08 -15.65 -7.22
C SER A 160 9.49 -15.25 -7.68
N THR A 161 10.10 -14.24 -7.05
CA THR A 161 11.16 -13.42 -7.67
C THR A 161 12.57 -14.01 -7.63
N SER A 162 12.88 -15.11 -6.94
CA SER A 162 14.31 -15.40 -6.75
C SER A 162 14.73 -16.86 -6.73
N THR A 163 15.73 -17.15 -7.58
CA THR A 163 16.62 -18.31 -7.49
C THR A 163 17.33 -18.38 -6.13
N SER A 164 17.50 -17.25 -5.43
CA SER A 164 18.14 -17.13 -4.10
C SER A 164 17.14 -16.71 -3.01
N LEU A 165 17.39 -17.08 -1.76
CA LEU A 165 16.61 -16.60 -0.62
C LEU A 165 16.86 -15.11 -0.38
N LEU A 166 15.89 -14.42 0.23
CA LEU A 166 16.14 -13.09 0.81
C LEU A 166 17.23 -13.19 1.88
N PRO A 167 18.02 -12.12 2.11
CA PRO A 167 18.91 -12.04 3.26
C PRO A 167 18.14 -12.33 4.56
N LEU A 168 18.80 -12.98 5.53
CA LEU A 168 18.16 -13.40 6.78
C LEU A 168 17.54 -12.21 7.51
N GLU A 169 18.23 -11.07 7.52
CA GLU A 169 17.80 -9.83 8.17
C GLU A 169 16.46 -9.33 7.59
N LYS A 170 16.28 -9.47 6.27
CA LYS A 170 15.02 -9.09 5.59
C LYS A 170 13.90 -10.08 5.89
N LEU A 171 14.21 -11.38 5.98
CA LEU A 171 13.22 -12.40 6.39
C LEU A 171 12.76 -12.18 7.83
N GLU A 172 13.68 -11.85 8.74
CA GLU A 172 13.35 -11.53 10.13
C GLU A 172 12.46 -10.29 10.22
N ALA A 173 12.76 -9.25 9.44
CA ALA A 173 11.95 -8.02 9.39
C ALA A 173 10.50 -8.25 8.90
N LEU A 174 10.25 -9.28 8.07
CA LEU A 174 8.91 -9.65 7.62
C LEU A 174 8.04 -10.29 8.71
N GLY A 175 8.68 -10.72 9.80
CA GLY A 175 8.07 -11.50 10.86
C GLY A 175 7.99 -12.99 10.52
N LEU A 176 8.12 -13.82 11.57
CA LEU A 176 8.20 -15.28 11.50
C LEU A 176 7.13 -15.90 10.60
N LYS A 177 5.88 -15.48 10.78
CA LYS A 177 4.70 -16.02 10.07
C LYS A 177 4.76 -15.76 8.57
N THR A 178 5.06 -14.52 8.17
CA THR A 178 5.21 -14.14 6.76
C THR A 178 6.38 -14.90 6.13
N ALA A 179 7.53 -14.91 6.80
CA ALA A 179 8.73 -15.57 6.31
C ALA A 179 8.50 -17.07 6.10
N MET A 180 7.94 -17.77 7.09
CA MET A 180 7.61 -19.20 6.99
C MET A 180 6.66 -19.50 5.83
N ARG A 181 5.61 -18.69 5.64
CA ARG A 181 4.66 -18.85 4.53
C ARG A 181 5.30 -18.62 3.17
N LEU A 182 6.16 -17.61 3.04
CA LEU A 182 6.91 -17.36 1.80
C LEU A 182 7.87 -18.51 1.48
N LEU A 183 8.59 -19.01 2.49
CA LEU A 183 9.46 -20.18 2.35
C LEU A 183 8.67 -21.45 1.99
N TYR A 184 7.50 -21.64 2.60
CA TYR A 184 6.59 -22.73 2.27
C TYR A 184 6.12 -22.65 0.81
N ILE A 185 5.65 -21.49 0.34
CA ILE A 185 5.25 -21.29 -1.06
C ILE A 185 6.42 -21.60 -1.98
N ARG A 186 7.60 -21.04 -1.70
CA ARG A 186 8.83 -21.23 -2.47
C ARG A 186 9.23 -22.71 -2.55
N ASN A 187 9.25 -23.41 -1.43
CA ASN A 187 9.64 -24.83 -1.37
C ASN A 187 8.59 -25.76 -2.00
N SER A 188 7.33 -25.30 -2.05
CA SER A 188 6.25 -26.01 -2.74
C SER A 188 6.26 -25.76 -4.24
N GLN A 189 6.99 -24.75 -4.73
CA GLN A 189 7.28 -24.65 -6.15
C GLN A 189 8.29 -25.75 -6.51
N PRO A 190 8.03 -26.55 -7.57
CA PRO A 190 8.99 -27.56 -8.00
C PRO A 190 10.31 -26.86 -8.28
N ALA A 191 11.36 -27.27 -7.55
CA ALA A 191 12.67 -26.69 -7.67
C ALA A 191 13.05 -26.66 -9.16
N ASN A 192 13.34 -25.47 -9.67
CA ASN A 192 13.75 -25.24 -11.06
C ASN A 192 15.10 -25.95 -11.40
N THR A 193 15.62 -26.78 -10.49
CA THR A 193 16.84 -27.57 -10.61
C THR A 193 16.62 -28.94 -11.24
N ALA A 194 15.39 -29.42 -11.41
CA ALA A 194 15.08 -30.53 -12.31
C ALA A 194 14.50 -29.97 -13.62
N GLY A 195 15.37 -29.39 -14.45
CA GLY A 195 15.00 -28.87 -15.76
C GLY A 195 14.05 -29.81 -16.51
N ALA A 196 12.90 -29.26 -16.89
CA ALA A 196 11.92 -29.81 -17.85
C ALA A 196 11.06 -31.03 -17.48
N CYS A 197 11.37 -31.84 -16.44
CA CYS A 197 10.64 -33.11 -16.33
C CYS A 197 9.23 -32.98 -15.72
N ARG A 198 9.01 -32.14 -14.69
CA ARG A 198 7.72 -31.97 -13.95
C ARG A 198 7.02 -33.28 -13.55
N THR A 199 7.73 -34.39 -13.57
CA THR A 199 7.22 -35.73 -13.29
C THR A 199 7.67 -36.10 -11.88
N ALA A 200 6.72 -36.64 -11.11
CA ALA A 200 6.99 -37.17 -9.78
C ALA A 200 8.07 -38.25 -9.87
N ARG A 201 8.89 -38.39 -8.84
CA ARG A 201 9.95 -39.41 -8.77
C ARG A 201 9.43 -40.83 -9.08
N GLU A 202 8.21 -41.12 -8.67
CA GLU A 202 7.52 -42.40 -8.86
C GLU A 202 7.08 -42.64 -10.31
N ASP A 203 6.97 -41.57 -11.11
CA ASP A 203 6.45 -41.57 -12.48
C ASP A 203 7.55 -41.40 -13.54
N VAL A 204 8.79 -41.21 -13.08
CA VAL A 204 9.94 -41.00 -13.96
C VAL A 204 10.32 -42.31 -14.63
N SER A 205 10.36 -42.31 -15.96
CA SER A 205 11.06 -43.36 -16.71
C SER A 205 12.56 -43.26 -16.46
N THR A 206 13.21 -44.36 -16.09
CA THR A 206 14.63 -44.37 -15.70
C THR A 206 15.53 -45.03 -16.73
N THR A 207 16.76 -44.54 -16.84
CA THR A 207 17.86 -45.17 -17.57
C THR A 207 19.13 -45.21 -16.72
N SER A 208 20.09 -46.04 -17.11
CA SER A 208 21.40 -46.13 -16.44
C SER A 208 22.39 -45.16 -17.09
N SER A 209 23.09 -44.36 -16.28
CA SER A 209 24.16 -43.46 -16.71
C SER A 209 25.43 -43.75 -15.94
N TYR A 210 26.57 -43.83 -16.61
CA TYR A 210 27.87 -43.97 -15.94
C TYR A 210 28.44 -42.57 -15.61
N ARG A 211 28.65 -42.26 -14.33
CA ARG A 211 29.24 -40.99 -13.87
C ARG A 211 30.14 -41.22 -12.66
N ASN A 212 31.27 -40.52 -12.58
CA ASN A 212 32.21 -40.58 -11.46
C ASN A 212 32.61 -42.02 -11.04
N GLY A 213 32.75 -42.93 -12.01
CA GLY A 213 33.22 -44.30 -11.75
C GLY A 213 32.14 -45.29 -11.30
N TYR A 214 30.86 -44.92 -11.30
CA TYR A 214 29.75 -45.84 -10.99
C TYR A 214 28.52 -45.61 -11.88
N TYR A 215 27.64 -46.59 -11.95
CA TYR A 215 26.34 -46.46 -12.63
C TYR A 215 25.31 -45.83 -11.69
N ILE A 216 24.67 -44.77 -12.15
CA ILE A 216 23.58 -44.08 -11.46
C ILE A 216 22.28 -44.19 -12.26
N THR A 217 21.17 -44.37 -11.55
CA THR A 217 19.82 -44.34 -12.15
C THR A 217 19.40 -42.89 -12.34
N VAL A 218 19.15 -42.51 -13.59
CA VAL A 218 18.77 -41.15 -13.99
C VAL A 218 17.43 -41.18 -14.72
N CYS A 219 16.73 -40.05 -14.70
CA CYS A 219 15.53 -39.85 -15.50
C CYS A 219 15.86 -39.84 -16.99
N SER A 220 15.16 -40.65 -17.78
CA SER A 220 15.33 -40.73 -19.23
C SER A 220 14.99 -39.43 -19.97
N ARG A 221 14.34 -38.46 -19.31
CA ARG A 221 13.91 -37.18 -19.90
C ARG A 221 14.82 -36.00 -19.56
N CYS A 222 15.18 -35.80 -18.29
CA CYS A 222 16.08 -34.70 -17.86
C CYS A 222 17.53 -35.16 -17.68
N ASN A 223 17.81 -36.47 -17.70
CA ASN A 223 19.11 -37.06 -17.36
C ASN A 223 19.64 -36.67 -15.95
N CYS A 224 18.72 -36.23 -15.08
CA CYS A 224 18.98 -35.89 -13.68
C CYS A 224 18.80 -37.14 -12.80
N PRO A 225 19.59 -37.32 -11.72
CA PRO A 225 19.40 -38.40 -10.75
C PRO A 225 17.94 -38.50 -10.31
N VAL A 226 17.40 -39.72 -10.23
CA VAL A 226 15.99 -39.94 -9.83
C VAL A 226 15.72 -39.39 -8.41
N THR A 227 16.75 -39.31 -7.57
CA THR A 227 16.70 -38.69 -6.23
C THR A 227 16.47 -37.18 -6.24
N GLU A 228 16.73 -36.50 -7.36
CA GLU A 228 16.50 -35.06 -7.53
C GLU A 228 15.05 -34.75 -7.94
N HIS A 229 14.25 -35.77 -8.25
CA HIS A 229 12.81 -35.60 -8.46
C HIS A 229 12.05 -35.55 -7.14
N THR A 230 11.07 -34.65 -7.07
CA THR A 230 10.13 -34.55 -5.95
C THR A 230 9.20 -35.76 -5.90
N LEU A 231 8.86 -36.22 -4.68
CA LEU A 231 7.88 -37.29 -4.51
C LEU A 231 6.47 -36.81 -4.91
N ARG A 232 5.61 -37.70 -5.39
CA ARG A 232 4.24 -37.36 -5.81
C ARG A 232 3.43 -36.75 -4.68
N LYS A 233 3.58 -37.27 -3.46
CA LYS A 233 2.96 -36.71 -2.25
C LYS A 233 3.46 -35.29 -1.91
N ASP A 234 4.67 -34.96 -2.36
CA ASP A 234 5.34 -33.68 -2.12
C ASP A 234 5.16 -32.72 -3.31
N LEU A 235 4.63 -33.19 -4.45
CA LEU A 235 3.99 -32.36 -5.49
C LEU A 235 2.65 -31.78 -5.01
N MET A 236 2.49 -31.57 -3.70
CA MET A 236 1.32 -30.92 -3.14
C MET A 236 1.06 -29.64 -3.94
N GLN A 237 -0.17 -29.51 -4.43
CA GLN A 237 -0.63 -28.25 -4.99
C GLN A 237 -0.53 -27.24 -3.86
N CYS A 238 0.51 -26.41 -3.86
CA CYS A 238 0.61 -25.27 -2.98
C CYS A 238 -0.73 -24.52 -3.11
N PRO A 239 -1.47 -24.32 -2.01
CA PRO A 239 -2.68 -23.52 -2.06
C PRO A 239 -2.37 -22.13 -2.64
N PRO A 240 -3.35 -21.45 -3.24
CA PRO A 240 -3.17 -20.08 -3.70
C PRO A 240 -2.64 -19.19 -2.57
N LEU A 241 -1.83 -18.20 -2.94
CA LEU A 241 -1.23 -17.25 -1.99
C LEU A 241 -2.31 -16.60 -1.12
N GLU A 242 -3.43 -16.26 -1.72
CA GLU A 242 -4.59 -15.67 -1.08
C GLU A 242 -5.15 -16.58 0.03
N THR A 243 -5.14 -17.90 -0.16
CA THR A 243 -5.55 -18.88 0.85
C THR A 243 -4.53 -19.00 1.99
N ILE A 244 -3.24 -18.92 1.68
CA ILE A 244 -2.16 -19.03 2.67
C ILE A 244 -2.14 -17.80 3.59
N PHE A 245 -2.50 -16.63 3.06
CA PHE A 245 -2.52 -15.34 3.76
C PHE A 245 -3.95 -14.84 4.03
N ASP A 246 -4.96 -15.72 4.00
CA ASP A 246 -6.37 -15.33 4.15
C ASP A 246 -6.63 -14.58 5.46
N ASP A 247 -5.98 -14.99 6.54
CA ASP A 247 -6.07 -14.34 7.85
C ASP A 247 -5.54 -12.90 7.87
N GLU A 248 -4.57 -12.57 7.02
CA GLU A 248 -4.08 -11.20 6.83
C GLU A 248 -4.95 -10.41 5.85
N LEU A 249 -5.43 -11.07 4.78
CA LEU A 249 -6.09 -10.43 3.65
C LEU A 249 -7.60 -10.22 3.83
N SER A 250 -8.24 -11.01 4.69
CA SER A 250 -9.69 -10.94 4.99
C SER A 250 -10.04 -9.74 5.86
N MET A 251 -9.08 -9.21 6.62
CA MET A 251 -9.27 -8.03 7.47
C MET A 251 -9.15 -6.69 6.73
N LEU A 252 -8.85 -6.73 5.43
CA LEU A 252 -8.58 -5.54 4.61
C LEU A 252 -9.70 -5.29 3.60
N GLU A 253 -10.17 -4.05 3.54
CA GLU A 253 -11.13 -3.61 2.53
C GLU A 253 -10.52 -3.67 1.13
N MET A 254 -11.35 -4.00 0.13
CA MET A 254 -10.96 -3.88 -1.28
C MET A 254 -11.21 -2.45 -1.72
N GLU A 255 -10.17 -1.62 -1.71
CA GLU A 255 -10.20 -0.25 -2.24
C GLU A 255 -9.44 -0.12 -3.56
#